data_AF-A0A1Q3SLR4-F1
#
_entry.id   AF-A0A1Q3SLR4-F1
#
_cell.length_a   1.000
_cell.length_b   1.000
_cell.length_c   1.000
_cell.angle_alpha   90.00
_cell.angle_beta   90.00
_cell.angle_gamma   90.00
#
_symmetry.space_group_name_H-M   'P 1'
#
loop_
_entity.id
_entity.type
_entity.pdbx_description
1 polymer ?
#
loop_
_entity_poly.entity_id
_entity_poly.type
_entity_poly.pdbx_seq_one_letter_code
_entity_poly.pdbx_strand_id
1 'polypeptide(L)'
;MQDLLQNIDFYIDRKPWRVLKNDPTSTVVVLKVDDNYVVVKRANTKGWAHILRRFFTCSRAKKNWRNASMLLDIGIPTFSPIALMEERWGPLKWRSYFICSYIQGTEALEYFSRTDEPQEQTKEIATKIARMLQTLAKHWISHRDINLSNIILVDGEPWLIDLDSMRQHRFSFIATRGARRERERFINNCSDTPIILPEVLSLFGTIFNELDTCGN
;
A
#
# COMPACT_ATOMS: atom_id res chain seq x y z
N MET A 1 0.85 -13.99 20.42
CA MET A 1 1.29 -12.62 20.04
C MET A 1 2.44 -12.04 20.89
N GLN A 2 2.38 -12.01 22.23
CA GLN A 2 3.45 -11.40 23.05
C GLN A 2 4.85 -12.01 22.84
N ASP A 3 4.94 -13.35 22.75
CA ASP A 3 6.20 -14.05 22.47
C ASP A 3 6.84 -13.63 21.13
N LEU A 4 6.01 -13.53 20.08
CA LEU A 4 6.45 -13.05 18.78
C LEU A 4 7.11 -11.66 18.88
N LEU A 5 6.47 -10.74 19.60
CA LEU A 5 6.98 -9.36 19.70
C LEU A 5 8.32 -9.31 20.45
N GLN A 6 8.50 -10.14 21.49
CA GLN A 6 9.75 -10.19 22.25
C GLN A 6 10.89 -10.85 21.45
N ASN A 7 10.56 -11.83 20.61
CA ASN A 7 11.52 -12.67 19.90
C ASN A 7 11.46 -12.48 18.37
N ILE A 8 11.06 -11.30 17.90
CA ILE A 8 10.67 -11.07 16.49
C ILE A 8 11.78 -11.40 15.48
N ASP A 9 13.04 -11.05 15.78
CA ASP A 9 14.18 -11.35 14.90
C ASP A 9 14.39 -12.87 14.76
N PHE A 10 14.22 -13.65 15.84
CA PHE A 10 14.33 -15.11 15.79
C PHE A 10 13.29 -15.71 14.84
N TYR A 11 12.04 -15.25 14.92
CA TYR A 11 10.99 -15.74 14.03
C TYR A 11 11.21 -15.32 12.57
N ILE A 12 11.64 -14.08 12.32
CA ILE A 12 11.96 -13.61 10.96
C ILE A 12 13.08 -14.45 10.34
N ASP A 13 14.17 -14.67 11.08
CA ASP A 13 15.40 -15.23 10.52
C ASP A 13 15.42 -16.77 10.53
N ARG A 14 14.72 -17.44 11.47
CA ARG A 14 14.78 -18.90 11.63
C ARG A 14 13.48 -19.64 11.42
N LYS A 15 12.33 -18.97 11.47
CA LYS A 15 11.01 -19.61 11.34
C LYS A 15 10.03 -18.84 10.44
N PRO A 16 10.43 -18.32 9.25
CA PRO A 16 9.47 -17.75 8.33
C PRO A 16 8.58 -18.85 7.76
N TRP A 17 7.26 -18.64 7.73
CA TRP A 17 6.37 -19.51 6.95
C TRP A 17 6.61 -19.29 5.44
N ARG A 18 6.79 -18.02 5.04
CA ARG A 18 7.18 -17.64 3.68
C ARG A 18 8.02 -16.37 3.71
N VAL A 19 9.06 -16.32 2.90
CA VAL A 19 9.81 -15.08 2.66
C VAL A 19 9.23 -14.41 1.41
N LEU A 20 8.71 -13.19 1.57
CA LEU A 20 8.21 -12.39 0.44
C LEU A 20 9.31 -11.54 -0.17
N LYS A 21 10.20 -11.01 0.68
CA LYS A 21 11.31 -10.16 0.26
C LYS A 21 12.45 -10.26 1.26
N ASN A 22 13.67 -10.40 0.79
CA ASN A 22 14.85 -10.31 1.63
C ASN A 22 15.94 -9.54 0.89
N ASP A 23 16.01 -8.23 1.15
CA ASP A 23 17.02 -7.37 0.54
C ASP A 23 17.83 -6.61 1.61
N PRO A 24 18.97 -6.01 1.22
CA PRO A 24 19.81 -5.26 2.16
C PRO A 24 19.14 -4.03 2.81
N THR A 25 17.94 -3.64 2.41
CA THR A 25 17.21 -2.47 2.92
C THR A 25 15.92 -2.83 3.68
N SER A 26 15.38 -4.02 3.46
CA SER A 26 14.11 -4.49 4.01
C SER A 26 13.99 -6.01 3.92
N THR A 27 13.46 -6.60 4.99
CA THR A 27 13.03 -8.00 5.02
C THR A 27 11.52 -8.02 5.23
N VAL A 28 10.79 -8.78 4.40
CA VAL A 28 9.35 -8.99 4.49
C VAL A 28 9.08 -10.48 4.52
N VAL A 29 8.49 -10.94 5.61
CA VAL A 29 8.17 -12.36 5.84
C VAL A 29 6.72 -12.50 6.26
N VAL A 30 6.15 -13.66 5.96
CA VAL A 30 4.89 -14.13 6.53
C VAL A 30 5.23 -15.08 7.67
N LEU A 31 4.63 -14.84 8.83
CA LEU A 31 4.75 -15.68 10.02
C LEU A 31 3.38 -16.28 10.36
N LYS A 32 3.38 -17.53 10.79
CA LYS A 32 2.20 -18.15 11.41
C LYS A 32 2.23 -17.86 12.90
N VAL A 33 1.16 -17.27 13.43
CA VAL A 33 0.99 -16.91 14.84
C VAL A 33 -0.34 -17.48 15.28
N ASP A 34 -0.30 -18.48 16.15
CA ASP A 34 -1.47 -19.28 16.51
C ASP A 34 -2.11 -19.86 15.23
N ASP A 35 -3.40 -19.62 14.98
CA ASP A 35 -4.10 -20.05 13.76
C ASP A 35 -4.13 -18.99 12.64
N ASN A 36 -3.44 -17.86 12.82
CA ASN A 36 -3.46 -16.75 11.88
C ASN A 36 -2.12 -16.54 11.18
N TYR A 37 -2.15 -15.85 10.03
CA TYR A 37 -0.97 -15.43 9.31
C TYR A 37 -0.81 -13.91 9.41
N VAL A 38 0.42 -13.48 9.70
CA VAL A 38 0.79 -12.06 9.77
C VAL A 38 1.97 -11.78 8.86
N VAL A 39 2.01 -10.57 8.30
CA VAL A 39 3.16 -10.08 7.54
C VAL A 39 3.99 -9.21 8.46
N VAL A 40 5.30 -9.49 8.52
CA VAL A 40 6.28 -8.68 9.24
C VAL A 40 7.22 -8.02 8.26
N LYS A 41 7.24 -6.68 8.26
CA LYS A 41 8.18 -5.85 7.49
C LYS A 41 9.23 -5.27 8.42
N ARG A 42 10.47 -5.78 8.35
CA ARG A 42 11.66 -5.27 9.04
C ARG A 42 12.40 -4.30 8.12
N ALA A 43 12.69 -3.09 8.60
CA ALA A 43 13.55 -2.16 7.89
C ALA A 43 15.02 -2.38 8.28
N ASN A 44 15.85 -2.81 7.33
CA ASN A 44 17.29 -3.02 7.54
C ASN A 44 18.01 -1.68 7.36
N THR A 45 18.73 -1.20 8.37
CA THR A 45 19.43 0.10 8.29
C THR A 45 20.82 -0.10 7.71
N LYS A 46 21.08 0.42 6.51
CA LYS A 46 22.42 0.46 5.91
C LYS A 46 23.22 1.62 6.50
N GLY A 47 24.11 1.36 7.46
CA GLY A 47 25.23 2.24 7.80
C GLY A 47 24.92 3.63 8.40
N TRP A 48 25.94 4.21 9.01
CA TRP A 48 25.88 5.44 9.83
C TRP A 48 25.46 6.70 9.05
N ALA A 49 25.80 6.80 7.75
CA ALA A 49 25.43 7.93 6.90
C ALA A 49 23.93 8.03 6.59
N HIS A 50 23.19 6.91 6.58
CA HIS A 50 21.73 6.90 6.41
C HIS A 50 20.98 7.18 7.72
N ILE A 51 21.64 7.05 8.87
CA ILE A 51 21.05 7.34 10.18
C ILE A 51 20.76 8.83 10.31
N LEU A 52 21.72 9.71 9.96
CA LEU A 52 21.62 11.18 10.08
C LEU A 52 20.39 11.78 9.37
N ARG A 53 20.06 11.30 8.16
CA ARG A 53 18.84 11.71 7.42
C ARG A 53 17.55 11.09 7.99
N ARG A 54 17.65 9.95 8.69
CA ARG A 54 16.54 9.27 9.35
C ARG A 54 16.14 9.87 10.71
N PHE A 55 16.99 10.68 11.35
CA PHE A 55 16.61 11.41 12.57
C PHE A 55 15.38 12.30 12.36
N PHE A 56 15.24 12.90 11.19
CA PHE A 56 14.18 13.87 10.90
C PHE A 56 13.01 13.30 10.09
N THR A 57 13.01 11.99 9.79
CA THR A 57 11.96 11.38 8.95
C THR A 57 11.23 10.24 9.68
N CYS A 58 9.91 10.13 9.47
CA CYS A 58 9.14 8.98 9.96
C CYS A 58 9.69 7.68 9.36
N SER A 59 9.79 6.62 10.17
CA SER A 59 10.21 5.30 9.70
C SER A 59 9.23 4.78 8.64
N ARG A 60 9.71 3.91 7.74
CA ARG A 60 8.82 3.24 6.77
C ARG A 60 7.72 2.45 7.48
N ALA A 61 8.04 1.86 8.63
CA ALA A 61 7.07 1.17 9.48
C ALA A 61 5.97 2.12 9.99
N LYS A 62 6.34 3.27 10.55
CA LYS A 62 5.37 4.27 11.02
C LYS A 62 4.53 4.86 9.88
N LYS A 63 5.11 5.05 8.70
CA LYS A 63 4.37 5.47 7.50
C LYS A 63 3.33 4.43 7.11
N ASN A 64 3.72 3.16 6.98
CA ASN A 64 2.78 2.07 6.68
C ASN A 64 1.66 1.98 7.71
N TRP A 65 1.99 2.06 9.01
CA TRP A 65 0.99 2.10 10.07
C TRP A 65 -0.02 3.22 9.87
N ARG A 66 0.46 4.48 9.79
CA ARG A 66 -0.41 5.64 9.63
C ARG A 66 -1.26 5.56 8.37
N ASN A 67 -0.64 5.16 7.26
CA ASN A 67 -1.28 5.11 5.96
C ASN A 67 -2.32 3.98 5.91
N ALA A 68 -2.07 2.82 6.51
CA ALA A 68 -3.05 1.75 6.62
C ALA A 68 -4.25 2.17 7.48
N SER A 69 -4.01 2.74 8.67
CA SER A 69 -5.09 3.27 9.51
C SER A 69 -5.92 4.30 8.75
N MET A 70 -5.28 5.24 8.06
CA MET A 70 -5.97 6.26 7.28
C MET A 70 -6.86 5.67 6.16
N LEU A 71 -6.39 4.62 5.46
CA LEU A 71 -7.21 3.97 4.43
C LEU A 71 -8.43 3.27 5.03
N LEU A 72 -8.24 2.55 6.13
CA LEU A 72 -9.33 1.89 6.84
C LEU A 72 -10.37 2.90 7.33
N ASP A 73 -9.93 4.05 7.87
CA ASP A 73 -10.81 5.12 8.35
C ASP A 73 -11.68 5.73 7.23
N ILE A 74 -11.18 5.75 5.99
CA ILE A 74 -11.93 6.24 4.81
C ILE A 74 -12.61 5.11 4.02
N GLY A 75 -12.63 3.89 4.57
CA GLY A 75 -13.32 2.75 3.97
C GLY A 75 -12.61 2.11 2.77
N ILE A 76 -11.32 2.39 2.55
CA ILE A 76 -10.52 1.69 1.52
C ILE A 76 -9.93 0.41 2.13
N PRO A 77 -10.27 -0.78 1.60
CA PRO A 77 -9.71 -2.03 2.08
C PRO A 77 -8.18 -2.07 1.94
N THR A 78 -7.51 -2.50 3.00
CA THR A 78 -6.06 -2.70 3.06
C THR A 78 -5.72 -3.64 4.23
N PHE A 79 -4.45 -4.00 4.39
CA PHE A 79 -4.02 -4.84 5.51
C PHE A 79 -4.32 -4.15 6.85
N SER A 80 -4.81 -4.93 7.81
CA SER A 80 -5.04 -4.42 9.16
C SER A 80 -3.70 -4.23 9.88
N PRO A 81 -3.38 -3.01 10.37
CA PRO A 81 -2.16 -2.79 11.14
C PRO A 81 -2.30 -3.42 12.54
N ILE A 82 -1.38 -4.33 12.89
CA ILE A 82 -1.43 -5.11 14.16
C ILE A 82 -0.47 -4.52 15.19
N ALA A 83 0.79 -4.34 14.81
CA ALA A 83 1.78 -3.71 15.69
C ALA A 83 2.81 -2.86 14.93
N LEU A 84 3.29 -1.83 15.60
CA LEU A 84 4.44 -1.02 15.20
C LEU A 84 5.48 -1.08 16.31
N MET A 85 6.68 -1.54 15.99
CA MET A 85 7.81 -1.53 16.91
C MET A 85 8.93 -0.66 16.34
N GLU A 86 9.49 0.21 17.17
CA GLU A 86 10.66 1.03 16.82
C GLU A 86 11.69 0.89 17.94
N GLU A 87 12.87 0.38 17.61
CA GLU A 87 14.00 0.37 18.53
C GLU A 87 14.79 1.67 18.36
N ARG A 88 15.07 2.31 19.50
CA ARG A 88 15.72 3.62 19.53
C ARG A 88 16.91 3.62 20.48
N TRP A 89 17.96 4.31 20.06
CA TRP A 89 19.07 4.69 20.92
C TRP A 89 19.09 6.22 21.03
N GLY A 90 18.49 6.76 22.10
CA GLY A 90 18.15 8.18 22.16
C GLY A 90 17.20 8.59 21.02
N PRO A 91 17.43 9.69 20.29
CA PRO A 91 16.62 10.06 19.12
C PRO A 91 16.89 9.20 17.88
N LEU A 92 17.93 8.36 17.88
CA LEU A 92 18.28 7.51 16.74
C LEU A 92 17.33 6.32 16.66
N LYS A 93 16.65 6.16 15.52
CA LYS A 93 15.91 4.93 15.19
C LYS A 93 16.82 4.00 14.42
N TRP A 94 17.16 2.86 15.00
CA TRP A 94 18.07 1.89 14.34
C TRP A 94 17.32 0.71 13.72
N ARG A 95 16.22 0.24 14.31
CA ARG A 95 15.36 -0.79 13.73
C ARG A 95 13.88 -0.42 13.85
N SER A 96 13.10 -0.83 12.86
CA SER A 96 11.65 -0.66 12.89
C SER A 96 10.96 -1.84 12.24
N TYR A 97 9.90 -2.32 12.87
CA TYR A 97 9.08 -3.43 12.44
C TYR A 97 7.65 -2.96 12.27
N PHE A 98 7.03 -3.37 11.19
CA PHE A 98 5.60 -3.21 10.97
C PHE A 98 4.97 -4.57 10.79
N ILE A 99 3.98 -4.88 11.64
CA ILE A 99 3.23 -6.14 11.63
C ILE A 99 1.81 -5.82 11.18
N CYS A 100 1.33 -6.54 10.17
CA CYS A 100 -0.03 -6.41 9.67
C CYS A 100 -0.64 -7.76 9.33
N SER A 101 -1.96 -7.79 9.11
CA SER A 101 -2.64 -8.99 8.66
C SER A 101 -2.09 -9.47 7.32
N TYR A 102 -1.98 -10.78 7.16
CA TYR A 102 -1.78 -11.37 5.83
C TYR A 102 -3.07 -11.25 5.02
N ILE A 103 -2.94 -10.85 3.76
CA ILE A 103 -4.06 -10.79 2.82
C ILE A 103 -3.92 -12.00 1.90
N GLN A 104 -4.93 -12.87 1.92
CA GLN A 104 -5.04 -13.98 0.99
C GLN A 104 -5.97 -13.55 -0.14
N GLY A 105 -5.42 -13.42 -1.35
CA GLY A 105 -6.15 -12.99 -2.54
C GLY A 105 -5.31 -13.11 -3.79
N THR A 106 -5.87 -12.71 -4.92
CA THR A 106 -5.20 -12.73 -6.23
C THR A 106 -4.70 -11.34 -6.57
N GLU A 107 -3.46 -11.23 -7.06
CA GLU A 107 -2.95 -9.94 -7.52
C GLU A 107 -3.80 -9.43 -8.70
N ALA A 108 -4.18 -8.15 -8.71
CA ALA A 108 -5.02 -7.63 -9.78
C ALA A 108 -4.32 -7.75 -11.14
N LEU A 109 -3.00 -7.56 -11.19
CA LEU A 109 -2.22 -7.76 -12.42
C LEU A 109 -2.34 -9.19 -12.94
N GLU A 110 -2.23 -10.17 -12.05
CA GLU A 110 -2.43 -11.58 -12.39
C GLU A 110 -3.85 -11.83 -12.90
N TYR A 111 -4.86 -11.32 -12.18
CA TYR A 111 -6.26 -11.45 -12.56
C TYR A 111 -6.53 -10.91 -13.97
N PHE A 112 -6.09 -9.69 -14.27
CA PHE A 112 -6.34 -9.07 -15.57
C PHE A 112 -5.45 -9.62 -16.70
N SER A 113 -4.41 -10.38 -16.38
CA SER A 113 -3.58 -11.07 -17.37
C SER A 113 -4.22 -12.39 -17.86
N ARG A 114 -5.24 -12.89 -17.15
CA ARG A 114 -5.99 -14.08 -17.52
C ARG A 114 -6.99 -13.76 -18.64
N THR A 115 -7.12 -14.66 -19.61
CA THR A 115 -7.97 -14.48 -20.80
C THR A 115 -9.33 -15.17 -20.71
N ASP A 116 -9.57 -15.91 -19.62
CA ASP A 116 -10.73 -16.76 -19.40
C ASP A 116 -11.81 -16.13 -18.50
N GLU A 117 -11.53 -15.00 -17.85
CA GLU A 117 -12.49 -14.34 -16.97
C GLU A 117 -13.65 -13.69 -17.77
N PRO A 118 -14.91 -13.81 -17.32
CA PRO A 118 -16.04 -13.18 -17.98
C PRO A 118 -15.85 -11.66 -18.10
N GLN A 119 -16.12 -11.11 -19.29
CA GLN A 119 -15.92 -9.69 -19.56
C GLN A 119 -16.68 -8.77 -18.58
N GLU A 120 -17.88 -9.16 -18.16
CA GLU A 120 -18.69 -8.38 -17.22
C GLU A 120 -18.06 -8.33 -15.82
N GLN A 121 -17.53 -9.46 -15.33
CA GLN A 121 -16.87 -9.55 -14.03
C GLN A 121 -15.56 -8.73 -14.02
N THR A 122 -14.80 -8.82 -15.10
CA THR A 122 -13.58 -8.02 -15.30
C THR A 122 -13.89 -6.52 -15.31
N LYS A 123 -15.00 -6.11 -15.94
CA LYS A 123 -15.47 -4.73 -15.93
C LYS A 123 -15.90 -4.28 -14.54
N GLU A 124 -16.64 -5.11 -13.80
CA GLU A 124 -17.05 -4.80 -12.42
C GLU A 124 -15.83 -4.51 -11.52
N ILE A 125 -14.81 -5.36 -11.58
CA ILE A 125 -13.57 -5.19 -10.80
C ILE A 125 -12.83 -3.92 -11.23
N ALA A 126 -12.76 -3.64 -12.53
CA ALA A 126 -12.20 -2.38 -13.04
C ALA A 126 -12.93 -1.16 -12.47
N THR A 127 -14.27 -1.18 -12.42
CA THR A 127 -15.08 -0.13 -11.80
C THR A 127 -14.81 0.00 -10.30
N LYS A 128 -14.65 -1.11 -9.56
CA LYS A 128 -14.30 -1.07 -8.13
C LYS A 128 -12.92 -0.45 -7.88
N ILE A 129 -11.92 -0.79 -8.70
CA ILE A 129 -10.59 -0.17 -8.65
C ILE A 129 -10.70 1.34 -8.94
N ALA A 130 -11.47 1.73 -9.96
CA ALA A 130 -11.68 3.14 -10.27
C ALA A 130 -12.33 3.88 -9.08
N ARG A 131 -13.36 3.32 -8.44
CA ARG A 131 -13.98 3.89 -7.23
C ARG A 131 -13.00 4.05 -6.06
N MET A 132 -12.09 3.09 -5.86
CA MET A 132 -11.03 3.22 -4.87
C MET A 132 -10.13 4.42 -5.16
N LEU A 133 -9.68 4.59 -6.42
CA LEU A 133 -8.87 5.74 -6.83
C LEU A 133 -9.63 7.06 -6.66
N GLN A 134 -10.94 7.06 -6.91
CA GLN A 134 -11.81 8.20 -6.64
C GLN A 134 -11.80 8.60 -5.18
N THR A 135 -11.93 7.60 -4.30
CA THR A 135 -11.96 7.81 -2.86
C THR A 135 -10.63 8.39 -2.39
N LEU A 136 -9.49 7.87 -2.86
CA LEU A 136 -8.17 8.47 -2.59
C LEU A 136 -8.13 9.95 -2.99
N ALA A 137 -8.55 10.27 -4.21
CA ALA A 137 -8.50 11.63 -4.72
C ALA A 137 -9.42 12.59 -3.94
N LYS A 138 -10.64 12.17 -3.59
CA LYS A 138 -11.59 12.95 -2.77
C LYS A 138 -11.02 13.28 -1.39
N HIS A 139 -10.23 12.38 -0.81
CA HIS A 139 -9.53 12.59 0.45
C HIS A 139 -8.16 13.27 0.31
N TRP A 140 -7.84 13.77 -0.88
CA TRP A 140 -6.55 14.40 -1.23
C TRP A 140 -5.34 13.51 -0.94
N ILE A 141 -5.49 12.21 -1.21
CA ILE A 141 -4.45 11.21 -1.04
C ILE A 141 -3.92 10.82 -2.42
N SER A 142 -2.60 10.69 -2.54
CA SER A 142 -1.96 10.01 -3.67
C SER A 142 -1.19 8.81 -3.16
N HIS A 143 -1.42 7.65 -3.75
CA HIS A 143 -0.65 6.44 -3.50
C HIS A 143 0.83 6.61 -3.89
N ARG A 144 1.10 7.32 -4.99
CA ARG A 144 2.44 7.59 -5.57
C ARG A 144 3.23 6.38 -6.02
N ASP A 145 2.66 5.19 -5.97
CA ASP A 145 3.18 4.00 -6.65
C ASP A 145 2.05 3.07 -7.12
N ILE A 146 0.97 3.65 -7.64
CA ILE A 146 -0.19 2.88 -8.06
C ILE A 146 0.11 2.07 -9.33
N ASN A 147 -0.20 0.78 -9.27
CA ASN A 147 -0.18 -0.19 -10.36
C ASN A 147 -1.04 -1.40 -9.95
N LEU A 148 -1.27 -2.33 -10.88
CA LEU A 148 -2.10 -3.51 -10.60
C LEU A 148 -1.42 -4.54 -9.69
N SER A 149 -0.09 -4.52 -9.55
CA SER A 149 0.61 -5.42 -8.63
C SER A 149 0.51 -5.01 -7.17
N ASN A 150 0.21 -3.73 -6.92
CA ASN A 150 -0.06 -3.17 -5.61
C ASN A 150 -1.54 -3.22 -5.21
N ILE A 151 -2.36 -4.00 -5.93
CA ILE A 151 -3.77 -4.25 -5.62
C ILE A 151 -3.97 -5.76 -5.49
N ILE A 152 -4.53 -6.20 -4.38
CA ILE A 152 -4.93 -7.61 -4.17
C ILE A 152 -6.46 -7.68 -4.23
N LEU A 153 -6.99 -8.62 -4.99
CA LEU A 153 -8.41 -8.94 -5.05
C LEU A 153 -8.74 -10.02 -4.01
N VAL A 154 -9.65 -9.68 -3.10
CA VAL A 154 -10.20 -10.60 -2.09
C VAL A 154 -11.70 -10.65 -2.30
N ASP A 155 -12.23 -11.81 -2.69
CA ASP A 155 -13.65 -12.00 -2.98
C ASP A 155 -14.23 -10.95 -3.96
N GLY A 156 -13.43 -10.56 -4.96
CA GLY A 156 -13.80 -9.55 -5.96
C GLY A 156 -13.75 -8.09 -5.46
N GLU A 157 -13.26 -7.85 -4.25
CA GLU A 157 -13.00 -6.51 -3.70
C GLU A 157 -11.51 -6.15 -3.82
N PRO A 158 -11.17 -4.95 -4.30
CA PRO A 158 -9.79 -4.52 -4.41
C PRO A 158 -9.25 -4.00 -3.07
N TRP A 159 -8.12 -4.53 -2.65
CA TRP A 159 -7.38 -4.15 -1.44
C TRP A 159 -6.07 -3.50 -1.84
N LEU A 160 -5.84 -2.28 -1.35
CA LEU A 160 -4.62 -1.53 -1.67
C LEU A 160 -3.48 -1.95 -0.76
N ILE A 161 -2.31 -2.25 -1.33
CA ILE A 161 -1.09 -2.58 -0.59
C ILE A 161 0.05 -1.61 -0.94
N ASP A 162 1.22 -1.84 -0.34
CA ASP A 162 2.41 -1.00 -0.49
C ASP A 162 2.24 0.50 -0.21
N LEU A 163 1.89 0.81 1.03
CA LEU A 163 1.48 2.15 1.44
C LEU A 163 2.64 3.08 1.83
N ASP A 164 3.90 2.70 1.62
CA ASP A 164 5.05 3.42 2.20
C ASP A 164 5.34 4.78 1.54
N SER A 165 4.89 4.90 0.29
CA SER A 165 5.09 6.05 -0.59
C SER A 165 3.89 6.98 -0.63
N MET A 166 2.75 6.54 -0.09
CA MET A 166 1.49 7.28 -0.04
C MET A 166 1.62 8.60 0.71
N ARG A 167 0.90 9.62 0.21
CA ARG A 167 0.94 10.98 0.74
C ARG A 167 -0.45 11.61 0.73
N GLN A 168 -0.86 12.11 1.88
CA GLN A 168 -1.99 13.03 2.01
C GLN A 168 -1.51 14.47 1.77
N HIS A 169 -2.23 15.20 0.93
CA HIS A 169 -1.95 16.59 0.60
C HIS A 169 -2.75 17.53 1.49
N ARG A 170 -2.20 18.74 1.74
CA ARG A 170 -2.82 19.75 2.61
C ARG A 170 -3.58 20.83 1.85
N PHE A 171 -3.31 20.95 0.55
CA PHE A 171 -3.85 22.00 -0.30
C PHE A 171 -4.43 21.38 -1.56
N SER A 172 -5.60 21.86 -1.97
CA SER A 172 -6.34 21.38 -3.14
C SER A 172 -5.48 21.41 -4.41
N PHE A 173 -4.75 22.50 -4.68
CA PHE A 173 -3.91 22.59 -5.87
C PHE A 173 -2.81 21.51 -5.92
N ILE A 174 -2.24 21.13 -4.77
CA ILE A 174 -1.25 20.05 -4.68
C ILE A 174 -1.95 18.70 -4.88
N ALA A 175 -3.14 18.52 -4.30
CA ALA A 175 -3.95 17.32 -4.46
C ALA A 175 -4.33 17.10 -5.92
N THR A 176 -4.81 18.12 -6.63
CA THR A 176 -5.12 18.08 -8.06
C THR A 176 -3.90 17.69 -8.88
N ARG A 177 -2.73 18.30 -8.61
CA ARG A 177 -1.47 17.94 -9.29
C ARG A 177 -1.04 16.50 -8.96
N GLY A 178 -1.26 16.05 -7.72
CA GLY A 178 -1.02 14.68 -7.28
C GLY A 178 -1.89 13.69 -8.05
N ALA A 179 -3.19 13.93 -8.12
CA ALA A 179 -4.15 13.11 -8.84
C ALA A 179 -3.85 13.04 -10.34
N ARG A 180 -3.44 14.14 -10.98
CA ARG A 180 -2.99 14.14 -12.39
C ARG A 180 -1.80 13.22 -12.62
N ARG A 181 -0.79 13.30 -11.77
CA ARG A 181 0.40 12.41 -11.84
C ARG A 181 0.06 10.96 -11.53
N GLU A 182 -0.88 10.73 -10.61
CA GLU A 182 -1.33 9.39 -10.25
C GLU A 182 -2.06 8.74 -11.43
N ARG A 183 -2.93 9.48 -12.11
CA ARG A 183 -3.56 9.06 -13.37
C ARG A 183 -2.52 8.68 -14.42
N GLU A 184 -1.57 9.57 -14.71
CA GLU A 184 -0.50 9.32 -15.71
C GLU A 184 0.28 8.04 -15.37
N ARG A 185 0.63 7.86 -14.09
CA ARG A 185 1.34 6.66 -13.64
C ARG A 185 0.50 5.40 -13.80
N PHE A 186 -0.79 5.46 -13.45
CA PHE A 186 -1.69 4.32 -13.58
C PHE A 186 -1.86 3.91 -15.05
N ILE A 187 -2.08 4.87 -15.94
CA ILE A 187 -2.21 4.62 -17.39
C ILE A 187 -0.95 3.95 -17.91
N ASN A 188 0.23 4.50 -17.61
CA ASN A 188 1.50 3.95 -18.07
C ASN A 188 1.73 2.51 -17.55
N ASN A 189 1.37 2.23 -16.30
CA ASN A 189 1.51 0.91 -15.70
C ASN A 189 0.46 -0.11 -16.17
N CYS A 190 -0.66 0.34 -16.75
CA CYS A 190 -1.75 -0.53 -17.24
C CYS A 190 -1.84 -0.54 -18.78
N SER A 191 -0.79 -0.08 -19.48
CA SER A 191 -0.74 -0.01 -20.95
C SER A 191 -1.01 -1.37 -21.60
N ASP A 192 -0.52 -2.44 -20.96
CA ASP A 192 -0.67 -3.83 -21.43
C ASP A 192 -1.99 -4.47 -20.98
N THR A 193 -2.86 -3.72 -20.29
CA THR A 193 -4.14 -4.19 -19.74
C THR A 193 -5.27 -3.24 -20.16
N PRO A 194 -5.61 -3.14 -21.46
CA PRO A 194 -6.46 -2.07 -21.97
C PRO A 194 -7.90 -2.08 -21.43
N ILE A 195 -8.38 -3.22 -20.92
CA ILE A 195 -9.77 -3.36 -20.42
C ILE A 195 -10.07 -2.47 -19.21
N ILE A 196 -9.07 -2.13 -18.40
CA ILE A 196 -9.25 -1.29 -17.21
C ILE A 196 -9.23 0.21 -17.51
N LEU A 197 -8.59 0.61 -18.62
CA LEU A 197 -8.34 2.01 -18.94
C LEU A 197 -9.64 2.82 -19.13
N PRO A 198 -10.69 2.36 -19.83
CA PRO A 198 -11.91 3.14 -20.02
C PRO A 198 -12.59 3.54 -18.70
N GLU A 199 -12.71 2.59 -17.76
CA GLU A 199 -13.34 2.80 -16.45
C GLU A 199 -12.54 3.79 -15.59
N VAL A 200 -11.22 3.68 -15.61
CA VAL A 200 -10.35 4.57 -14.83
C VAL A 200 -10.27 5.96 -15.45
N LEU A 201 -10.24 6.06 -16.77
CA LEU A 201 -10.18 7.34 -17.49
C LEU A 201 -11.45 8.17 -17.32
N SER A 202 -12.63 7.53 -17.40
CA SER A 202 -13.91 8.22 -17.23
C SER A 202 -14.00 8.86 -15.83
N LEU A 203 -13.57 8.12 -14.81
CA LEU A 203 -13.60 8.52 -13.41
C LEU A 203 -12.61 9.64 -13.08
N PHE A 204 -11.40 9.62 -13.63
CA PHE A 204 -10.48 10.74 -13.46
C PHE A 204 -11.01 12.04 -14.07
N GLY A 205 -11.79 11.98 -15.15
CA GLY A 205 -12.49 13.14 -15.70
C GLY A 205 -13.44 13.77 -14.67
N THR A 206 -14.24 12.95 -13.99
CA THR A 206 -15.14 13.41 -12.92
C THR A 206 -14.38 13.99 -11.73
N ILE A 207 -13.30 13.34 -11.28
CA ILE A 207 -12.48 13.80 -10.16
C ILE A 207 -11.91 15.20 -10.39
N PHE A 208 -11.37 15.48 -11.58
CA PHE A 208 -10.78 16.79 -11.82
C PHE A 208 -11.82 17.90 -11.82
N ASN A 209 -13.01 17.64 -12.36
CA ASN A 209 -14.12 18.59 -12.28
C ASN A 209 -14.51 18.87 -10.83
N GLU A 210 -14.63 17.83 -9.98
CA GLU A 210 -14.93 17.99 -8.56
C GLU A 210 -13.84 18.77 -7.81
N LEU A 211 -12.56 18.41 -8.00
CA LEU A 211 -11.43 19.06 -7.32
C LEU A 211 -11.24 20.52 -7.72
N ASP A 212 -11.54 20.87 -8.98
CA ASP A 212 -11.45 22.24 -9.48
C ASP A 212 -12.61 23.10 -8.91
N THR A 213 -13.78 22.51 -8.60
CA THR A 213 -14.89 23.23 -7.96
C THR A 213 -14.69 23.50 -6.47
N CYS A 214 -13.99 22.63 -5.73
CA CYS A 214 -13.68 22.85 -4.30
C CYS A 214 -12.51 23.81 -4.05
N GLY A 215 -11.80 24.24 -5.11
CA GLY A 215 -10.63 25.11 -5.03
C GLY A 215 -10.91 26.60 -5.22
N ASN A 216 -12.17 26.98 -5.46
CA ASN A 216 -12.63 28.37 -5.58
C ASN A 216 -13.37 28.83 -4.33
#